data_AF-A0AA50TVF1-F1
#
_entry.id   AF-A0AA50TVF1-F1
#
_cell.length_a   1.000
_cell.length_b   1.000
_cell.length_c   1.000
_cell.angle_alpha   90.00
_cell.angle_beta   90.00
_cell.angle_gamma   90.00
#
_symmetry.space_group_name_H-M   'P 1'
#
loop_
_entity.id
_entity.type
_entity.pdbx_description
1 polymer ?
#
loop_
_entity_poly.entity_id
_entity_poly.type
_entity_poly.pdbx_seq_one_letter_code
_entity_poly.pdbx_strand_id
1 'polypeptide(L)' 'EDPVYLLKIKDLASKYKSIRRTRPDGNCFFRAFSYAYLEYLLTDKKEYEKFYEIAKVSKETLVGLGFPQFTIE' A
#
# COMPACT_ATOMS: atom_id res chain seq x y z
N GLU A 1 3.54 -15.46 -29.07
CA GLU A 1 3.95 -15.61 -27.65
C GLU A 1 5.13 -14.69 -27.38
N ASP A 2 5.27 -14.15 -26.16
CA ASP A 2 6.40 -13.30 -25.81
C ASP A 2 7.39 -14.08 -24.91
N PRO A 3 8.53 -14.55 -25.46
CA PRO A 3 9.46 -15.39 -24.71
C PRO A 3 10.12 -14.64 -23.55
N VAL A 4 10.26 -13.30 -23.64
CA VAL A 4 10.88 -12.49 -22.59
C VAL A 4 9.94 -12.40 -21.38
N TYR A 5 8.65 -12.13 -21.58
CA TYR A 5 7.70 -12.13 -20.47
C TYR A 5 7.53 -13.52 -19.84
N LEU A 6 7.53 -14.59 -20.64
CA LEU A 6 7.43 -15.96 -20.12
C LEU A 6 8.62 -16.33 -19.22
N LEU A 7 9.84 -15.96 -19.59
CA LEU A 7 11.02 -16.15 -18.75
C LEU A 7 10.92 -15.38 -17.43
N LYS A 8 10.47 -14.12 -17.47
CA LYS A 8 10.30 -13.30 -16.27
C LYS A 8 9.22 -13.84 -15.32
N ILE A 9 8.11 -14.34 -15.87
CA ILE A 9 7.04 -14.94 -15.06
C ILE A 9 7.52 -16.23 -14.40
N LYS A 10 8.31 -17.06 -15.10
CA LYS A 10 8.91 -18.26 -14.51
C LYS A 10 9.86 -17.94 -13.35
N ASP A 11 10.70 -16.91 -13.50
CA ASP A 11 11.55 -16.43 -12.40
C ASP A 11 10.72 -15.94 -11.20
N LEU A 12 9.68 -15.14 -11.43
CA LEU A 12 8.79 -14.65 -10.37
C LEU A 12 8.07 -15.80 -9.64
N ALA A 13 7.59 -16.81 -10.37
CA ALA A 13 6.91 -17.96 -9.79
C ALA A 13 7.82 -18.82 -8.89
N SER A 14 9.15 -18.75 -9.09
CA SER A 14 10.10 -19.43 -8.20
C SER A 14 10.25 -18.74 -6.82
N LYS A 15 9.92 -17.44 -6.74
CA LYS A 15 10.10 -16.59 -5.55
C LYS A 15 8.78 -16.32 -4.82
N TYR A 16 7.70 -16.20 -5.55
CA TYR A 16 6.40 -15.77 -5.03
C TYR A 16 5.32 -16.82 -5.31
N LYS A 17 4.53 -17.15 -4.29
CA LYS A 17 3.49 -18.19 -4.38
C LYS A 17 2.15 -17.69 -4.92
N SER A 18 1.88 -16.40 -4.80
CA SER A 18 0.56 -15.82 -5.10
C SER A 18 0.68 -14.38 -5.60
N ILE A 19 -0.36 -13.93 -6.31
CA ILE A 19 -0.50 -12.56 -6.81
C ILE A 19 -1.96 -12.11 -6.64
N ARG A 20 -2.16 -10.87 -6.19
CA ARG A 20 -3.46 -10.19 -6.15
C ARG A 20 -3.44 -9.05 -7.17
N ARG A 21 -4.39 -9.05 -8.11
CA ARG A 21 -4.52 -7.97 -9.11
C ARG A 21 -5.23 -6.77 -8.50
N THR A 22 -4.84 -5.57 -8.94
CA THR A 22 -5.53 -4.31 -8.62
C THR A 22 -6.14 -3.70 -9.89
N ARG A 23 -7.21 -2.92 -9.71
CA ARG A 23 -7.89 -2.25 -10.83
C ARG A 23 -6.98 -1.15 -11.41
N PRO A 24 -6.73 -1.09 -12.73
CA PRO A 24 -5.88 -0.07 -13.35
C PRO A 24 -6.66 1.22 -13.64
N ASP A 25 -7.02 1.95 -12.58
CA ASP A 25 -7.90 3.14 -12.63
C ASP A 25 -7.19 4.45 -12.27
N GLY A 26 -5.86 4.50 -12.43
CA GLY A 26 -5.03 5.63 -12.00
C GLY A 26 -4.73 5.67 -10.49
N ASN A 27 -5.45 4.89 -9.68
CA ASN A 27 -5.26 4.80 -8.23
C ASN A 27 -4.62 3.46 -7.81
N CYS A 28 -4.18 2.64 -8.77
CA CYS A 28 -3.74 1.27 -8.54
C CYS A 28 -2.54 1.17 -7.57
N PHE A 29 -1.61 2.13 -7.61
CA PHE A 29 -0.46 2.18 -6.71
C PHE A 29 -0.89 2.38 -5.25
N PHE A 30 -1.61 3.48 -4.97
CA PHE A 30 -2.10 3.80 -3.62
C PHE A 30 -2.96 2.66 -3.07
N ARG A 31 -3.82 2.06 -3.90
CA ARG A 31 -4.68 0.95 -3.51
C ARG A 31 -3.90 -0.32 -3.20
N ALA A 32 -2.93 -0.70 -4.04
CA ALA A 32 -2.10 -1.90 -3.85
C ALA A 32 -1.24 -1.80 -2.60
N PHE A 33 -0.55 -0.66 -2.43
CA PHE A 33 0.33 -0.41 -1.31
C PHE A 33 -0.45 -0.40 0.01
N SER A 34 -1.50 0.42 0.12
CA SER A 34 -2.27 0.54 1.36
C SER A 34 -2.88 -0.81 1.76
N TYR A 35 -3.41 -1.58 0.81
CA TYR A 35 -3.96 -2.90 1.11
C TYR A 35 -2.89 -3.87 1.64
N ALA A 36 -1.76 -4.01 0.93
CA ALA A 36 -0.71 -4.94 1.33
C ALA A 36 -0.04 -4.55 2.65
N TYR A 37 0.13 -3.24 2.88
CA TYR A 37 0.71 -2.74 4.13
C TYR A 37 -0.22 -2.99 5.32
N LEU A 38 -1.51 -2.68 5.20
CA LEU A 38 -2.48 -2.97 6.26
C LEU A 38 -2.61 -4.48 6.54
N GLU A 39 -2.52 -5.34 5.52
CA GLU A 39 -2.46 -6.79 5.70
C GLU A 39 -1.22 -7.23 6.51
N TYR A 40 -0.06 -6.62 6.24
CA TYR A 40 1.16 -6.85 7.02
C TYR A 40 1.02 -6.42 8.49
N LEU A 41 0.38 -5.28 8.76
CA LEU A 41 0.18 -4.78 10.13
C LEU A 41 -0.65 -5.74 11.02
N LEU A 42 -1.46 -6.61 10.43
CA LEU A 42 -2.17 -7.67 11.18
C LEU A 42 -1.21 -8.69 11.80
N THR A 43 -0.02 -8.83 11.24
CA THR A 43 0.99 -9.80 11.68
C THR A 43 2.11 -9.17 12.52
N ASP A 44 2.26 -7.84 12.47
CA ASP A 44 3.31 -7.11 13.18
C ASP A 44 2.73 -5.99 14.05
N LYS A 45 2.49 -6.32 15.33
CA LYS A 45 1.91 -5.38 16.30
C LYS A 45 2.81 -4.16 16.56
N LYS A 46 4.14 -4.32 16.52
CA LYS A 46 5.06 -3.21 16.78
C LYS A 46 5.00 -2.20 15.65
N GLU A 47 4.95 -2.69 14.41
CA GLU A 47 4.81 -1.81 13.26
C GLU A 47 3.42 -1.16 13.21
N TYR A 48 2.38 -1.89 13.61
CA TYR A 48 1.04 -1.33 13.78
C TYR A 48 1.02 -0.14 14.75
N GLU A 49 1.64 -0.29 15.93
CA GLU A 49 1.69 0.78 16.93
C GLU A 49 2.39 2.04 16.40
N LYS A 50 3.51 1.88 15.66
CA LYS A 50 4.17 3.01 15.00
C LYS A 50 3.29 3.68 13.94
N PHE A 51 2.68 2.86 13.08
CA PHE A 51 1.78 3.37 12.04
C PHE A 51 0.60 4.13 12.65
N TYR A 52 0.03 3.61 13.73
CA TYR A 52 -1.08 4.23 14.44
C TYR A 52 -0.72 5.62 14.97
N GLU A 53 0.43 5.78 15.63
CA GLU A 53 0.85 7.09 16.13
C GLU A 53 1.08 8.10 15.00
N ILE A 54 1.63 7.66 13.85
CA ILE A 54 1.79 8.52 12.66
C ILE A 54 0.42 8.90 12.08
N ALA A 55 -0.49 7.93 11.92
CA ALA A 55 -1.81 8.15 11.37
C ALA A 55 -2.64 9.09 12.26
N LYS A 56 -2.52 8.95 13.59
CA LYS A 56 -3.21 9.76 14.59
C LYS A 56 -2.90 11.24 14.48
N VAL A 57 -1.65 11.63 14.19
CA VAL A 57 -1.23 13.04 14.06
C VAL A 57 -1.26 13.57 12.62
N SER A 58 -1.63 12.72 11.66
CA SER A 58 -1.57 13.05 10.24
C SER A 58 -2.54 14.17 9.87
N LYS A 59 -3.70 14.23 10.52
CA LYS A 59 -4.71 15.28 10.31
C LYS A 59 -4.17 16.65 10.71
N GLU A 60 -3.65 16.78 11.93
CA GLU A 60 -3.08 18.02 12.43
C GLU A 60 -1.90 18.47 11.58
N THR A 61 -1.10 17.50 11.09
CA THR A 61 0.00 17.76 10.16
C THR A 61 -0.51 18.37 8.85
N LEU A 62 -1.56 17.80 8.25
CA LEU A 62 -2.15 18.32 7.01
C LEU A 62 -2.78 19.71 7.21
N VAL A 63 -3.50 19.91 8.30
CA VAL A 63 -4.08 21.23 8.64
C VAL A 63 -2.98 22.26 8.87
N GLY A 64 -1.90 21.90 9.57
CA GLY A 64 -0.72 22.75 9.78
C GLY A 64 0.01 23.12 8.49
N LEU A 65 -0.11 22.29 7.45
CA LEU A 65 0.40 22.56 6.09
C LEU A 65 -0.57 23.38 5.23
N GLY A 66 -1.70 23.82 5.79
CA GLY A 66 -2.67 24.68 5.12
C GLY A 66 -3.76 23.94 4.32
N PHE A 67 -3.88 22.62 4.49
CA PHE A 67 -5.01 21.91 3.89
C PHE A 67 -6.33 22.28 4.61
N PRO A 68 -7.48 22.38 3.89
CA PRO A 68 -8.73 22.79 4.51
C PRO A 68 -9.24 21.76 5.52
N GLN A 69 -9.36 22.17 6.79
CA GLN A 69 -9.75 21.29 7.89
C GLN A 69 -11.12 20.63 7.67
N PHE A 70 -12.08 21.33 7.06
CA PHE A 70 -13.42 20.78 6.82
C PHE A 70 -13.46 19.66 5.76
N THR A 71 -12.45 19.57 4.90
CA THR A 71 -12.34 18.51 3.88
C THR A 71 -11.57 17.28 4.37
N ILE A 72 -10.90 17.38 5.51
CA ILE A 72 -10.06 16.35 6.12
C ILE A 72 -10.69 16.03 7.49
N GLU A 73 -11.77 15.24 7.47
CA GLU A 73 -12.45 14.76 8.69
C GLU A 73 -11.66 13.66 9.39
#